data_AF-A0A2K9APN4-F1
#
_entry.id   AF-A0A2K9APN4-F1
#
_cell.length_a   1.000
_cell.length_b   1.000
_cell.length_c   1.000
_cell.angle_alpha   90.00
_cell.angle_beta   90.00
_cell.angle_gamma   90.00
#
_symmetry.space_group_name_H-M   'P 1'
#
loop_
_entity.id
_entity.type
_entity.pdbx_description
1 polymer ?
#
loop_
_entity_poly.entity_id
_entity_poly.type
_entity_poly.pdbx_seq_one_letter_code
_entity_poly.pdbx_strand_id
1 'polypeptide(L)'
;MFLNSKGYRQKSWNQLRKSYWSVFVAVLIVMAVTTASAPLIFILVGPLLVGQAYYLMDVSINENEGKNFELLVEGFKKSLVNSIVAHILVGIFTFLWSLLFIIPGIIKFYAYSMTSFIIADEPEIDFMEAIRKSQEMMRGHKFRLFKLQLSFIGWFILGALAFGIGLFFVYPYYQLAHANFYLDIRGDKPKKLEIEY
;
A
#
# COMPACT_ATOMS: atom_id res chain seq x y z
N MET A 1 -25.82 41.70 -5.18
CA MET A 1 -25.16 41.97 -3.88
C MET A 1 -24.90 40.63 -3.20
N PHE A 2 -23.64 40.28 -2.98
CA PHE A 2 -23.28 39.03 -2.29
C PHE A 2 -23.45 39.19 -0.77
N LEU A 3 -23.89 38.14 -0.08
CA LEU A 3 -23.97 38.15 1.38
C LEU A 3 -22.55 38.10 1.96
N ASN A 4 -22.34 38.74 3.11
CA ASN A 4 -21.11 38.53 3.89
C ASN A 4 -21.23 37.23 4.72
N SER A 5 -20.13 36.79 5.35
CA SER A 5 -20.09 35.54 6.14
C SER A 5 -21.12 35.47 7.28
N LYS A 6 -21.51 36.61 7.87
CA LYS A 6 -22.59 36.68 8.86
C LYS A 6 -23.96 36.51 8.20
N GLY A 7 -24.17 37.11 7.03
CA GLY A 7 -25.39 36.97 6.23
C GLY A 7 -25.66 35.54 5.79
N TYR A 8 -24.64 34.80 5.35
CA TYR A 8 -24.77 33.37 5.03
C TYR A 8 -25.17 32.55 6.25
N ARG A 9 -24.49 32.72 7.39
CA ARG A 9 -24.83 32.00 8.63
C ARG A 9 -26.25 32.27 9.11
N GLN A 10 -26.69 33.53 9.10
CA GLN A 10 -28.04 33.91 9.50
C GLN A 10 -29.11 33.30 8.57
N LYS A 11 -28.87 33.35 7.25
CA LYS A 11 -29.76 32.75 6.25
C LYS A 11 -29.86 31.23 6.43
N SER A 12 -28.73 30.55 6.56
CA SER A 12 -28.68 29.10 6.77
C SER A 12 -29.36 28.69 8.08
N TRP A 13 -29.19 29.45 9.16
CA TRP A 13 -29.86 29.17 10.44
C TRP A 13 -31.39 29.27 10.34
N ASN A 14 -31.89 30.30 9.66
CA ASN A 14 -33.32 30.46 9.42
C ASN A 14 -33.91 29.33 8.57
N GLN A 15 -33.13 28.80 7.61
CA GLN A 15 -33.52 27.64 6.80
C GLN A 15 -33.48 26.35 7.62
N LEU A 16 -32.41 26.15 8.40
CA LEU A 16 -32.22 24.95 9.22
C LEU A 16 -33.35 24.79 10.24
N ARG A 17 -33.83 25.86 10.87
CA ARG A 17 -34.97 25.79 11.80
C ARG A 17 -36.25 25.23 11.18
N LYS A 18 -36.48 25.47 9.89
CA LYS A 18 -37.69 25.00 9.17
C LYS A 18 -37.56 23.55 8.68
N SER A 19 -36.33 23.10 8.43
CA SER A 19 -36.07 21.81 7.76
C SER A 19 -34.95 21.02 8.45
N TYR A 20 -34.82 21.16 9.78
CA TYR A 20 -33.67 20.64 10.53
C TYR A 20 -33.49 19.14 10.32
N TRP A 21 -34.58 18.38 10.50
CA TRP A 21 -34.55 16.93 10.44
C TRP A 21 -34.22 16.38 9.05
N SER A 22 -34.74 17.00 7.98
CA SER A 22 -34.43 16.53 6.62
C SER A 22 -32.97 16.80 6.25
N VAL A 23 -32.43 17.96 6.62
CA VAL A 23 -31.00 18.30 6.42
C VAL A 23 -30.11 17.38 7.25
N PHE A 24 -30.46 17.13 8.51
CA PHE A 24 -29.72 16.25 9.40
C PHE A 24 -29.65 14.81 8.86
N VAL A 25 -30.79 14.24 8.46
CA VAL A 25 -30.84 12.89 7.88
C VAL A 25 -30.04 12.81 6.57
N ALA A 26 -30.16 13.80 5.68
CA ALA A 26 -29.40 13.83 4.42
C ALA A 26 -27.88 13.84 4.66
N VAL A 27 -27.41 14.65 5.62
CA VAL A 27 -26.00 14.70 6.01
C VAL A 27 -25.55 13.36 6.61
N LEU A 28 -26.35 12.77 7.50
CA LEU A 28 -26.02 11.46 8.08
C LEU A 28 -25.92 10.36 7.04
N ILE A 29 -26.81 10.33 6.04
CA ILE A 29 -26.76 9.36 4.95
C ILE A 29 -25.46 9.52 4.16
N VAL A 30 -25.12 10.74 3.74
CA VAL A 30 -23.88 10.99 2.98
C VAL A 30 -22.65 10.61 3.80
N MET A 31 -22.63 10.96 5.10
CA MET A 31 -21.54 10.58 5.99
C MET A 31 -21.44 9.06 6.13
N ALA A 32 -22.55 8.36 6.38
CA ALA A 32 -22.57 6.90 6.53
C ALA A 32 -22.13 6.18 5.26
N VAL A 33 -22.56 6.64 4.07
CA VAL A 33 -22.12 6.05 2.79
C VAL A 33 -20.62 6.27 2.58
N THR A 34 -20.13 7.48 2.84
CA THR A 34 -18.70 7.81 2.68
C THR A 34 -17.84 7.01 3.67
N THR A 35 -18.23 6.93 4.94
CA THR A 35 -17.48 6.19 5.96
C THR A 35 -17.59 4.68 5.78
N ALA A 36 -18.74 4.14 5.35
CA ALA A 36 -18.91 2.71 5.10
C ALA A 36 -18.09 2.23 3.89
N SER A 37 -17.83 3.09 2.91
CA SER A 37 -16.99 2.74 1.75
C SER A 37 -15.51 2.56 2.09
N ALA A 38 -15.01 3.23 3.13
CA ALA A 38 -13.61 3.16 3.54
C ALA A 38 -13.14 1.77 4.02
N PRO A 39 -13.84 1.05 4.93
CA PRO A 39 -13.44 -0.29 5.37
C PRO A 39 -13.48 -1.34 4.24
N LEU A 40 -14.38 -1.19 3.26
CA LEU A 40 -14.44 -2.05 2.08
C LEU A 40 -13.15 -2.00 1.26
N ILE A 41 -12.51 -0.84 1.15
CA ILE A 41 -11.22 -0.69 0.47
C ILE A 41 -10.15 -1.53 1.18
N PHE A 42 -10.10 -1.53 2.51
CA PHE A 42 -9.11 -2.31 3.26
C PHE A 42 -9.26 -3.82 3.11
N ILE A 43 -10.50 -4.32 2.96
CA ILE A 43 -10.78 -5.75 2.72
C ILE A 43 -10.24 -6.19 1.35
N LEU A 44 -10.21 -5.30 0.36
CA LEU A 44 -9.72 -5.59 -0.99
C LEU A 44 -8.22 -5.39 -1.14
N VAL A 45 -7.67 -4.35 -0.51
CA VAL A 45 -6.27 -3.93 -0.72
C VAL A 45 -5.29 -4.99 -0.23
N GLY A 46 -5.48 -5.58 0.94
CA GLY A 46 -4.54 -6.59 1.48
C GLY A 46 -4.33 -7.77 0.53
N PRO A 47 -5.38 -8.52 0.17
CA PRO A 47 -5.31 -9.61 -0.81
C PRO A 47 -4.77 -9.19 -2.17
N LEU A 48 -5.10 -7.99 -2.65
CA LEU A 48 -4.59 -7.47 -3.92
C LEU A 48 -3.08 -7.22 -3.88
N LEU A 49 -2.55 -6.70 -2.76
CA LEU A 49 -1.10 -6.53 -2.57
C LEU A 49 -0.36 -7.87 -2.57
N VAL A 50 -0.95 -8.91 -1.98
CA VAL A 50 -0.38 -10.28 -2.02
C VAL A 50 -0.47 -10.89 -3.42
N GLY A 51 -1.58 -10.71 -4.12
CA GLY A 51 -1.72 -11.11 -5.53
C GLY A 51 -0.71 -10.40 -6.45
N GLN A 52 -0.47 -9.11 -6.22
CA GLN A 52 0.58 -8.36 -6.90
C GLN A 52 1.96 -8.94 -6.60
N ALA A 53 2.24 -9.30 -5.35
CA ALA A 53 3.50 -9.94 -4.97
C ALA A 53 3.71 -11.28 -5.68
N TYR A 54 2.69 -12.14 -5.76
CA TYR A 54 2.72 -13.38 -6.56
C TYR A 54 3.13 -13.09 -8.02
N TYR A 55 2.43 -12.16 -8.66
CA TYR A 55 2.68 -11.81 -10.06
C TYR A 55 4.09 -11.25 -10.30
N LEU A 56 4.55 -10.34 -9.44
CA LEU A 56 5.86 -9.72 -9.60
C LEU A 56 7.01 -10.71 -9.34
N MET A 57 6.84 -11.64 -8.40
CA MET A 57 7.81 -12.71 -8.18
C MET A 57 7.85 -13.68 -9.35
N ASP A 58 6.70 -14.09 -9.90
CA ASP A 58 6.64 -14.93 -11.10
C ASP A 58 7.39 -14.29 -12.28
N VAL A 59 7.13 -13.00 -12.55
CA VAL A 59 7.83 -12.25 -13.61
C VAL A 59 9.34 -12.14 -13.34
N SER A 60 9.75 -11.98 -12.07
CA SER A 60 11.17 -11.84 -11.71
C SER A 60 11.94 -13.17 -11.76
N ILE A 61 11.27 -14.30 -11.52
CA ILE A 61 11.88 -15.64 -11.50
C ILE A 61 11.84 -16.28 -12.89
N ASN A 62 10.71 -16.15 -13.59
CA ASN A 62 10.41 -16.84 -14.85
C ASN A 62 10.53 -15.90 -16.06
N GLU A 63 11.62 -15.12 -16.15
CA GLU A 63 11.86 -14.00 -17.09
C GLU A 63 11.36 -14.20 -18.54
N ASN A 64 11.27 -15.45 -19.02
CA ASN A 64 10.88 -15.81 -20.39
C ASN A 64 9.54 -16.56 -20.54
N GLU A 65 8.84 -16.93 -19.46
CA GLU A 65 7.65 -17.81 -19.54
C GLU A 65 6.44 -17.40 -18.66
N GLY A 66 6.60 -16.49 -17.70
CA GLY A 66 5.53 -16.17 -16.72
C GLY A 66 4.82 -14.83 -16.98
N LYS A 67 3.62 -14.85 -17.58
CA LYS A 67 2.67 -13.72 -17.55
C LYS A 67 1.28 -14.20 -17.17
N ASN A 68 1.16 -14.88 -16.04
CA ASN A 68 -0.13 -15.37 -15.57
C ASN A 68 -0.84 -14.31 -14.70
N PHE A 69 -1.71 -13.52 -15.30
CA PHE A 69 -2.52 -12.53 -14.57
C PHE A 69 -3.47 -13.16 -13.54
N GLU A 70 -3.75 -14.47 -13.61
CA GLU A 70 -4.53 -15.18 -12.59
C GLU A 70 -3.86 -15.10 -11.22
N LEU A 71 -2.53 -14.96 -11.18
CA LEU A 71 -1.75 -14.78 -9.94
C LEU A 71 -2.20 -13.56 -9.12
N LEU A 72 -2.77 -12.53 -9.75
CA LEU A 72 -3.32 -11.36 -9.05
C LEU A 72 -4.51 -11.72 -8.14
N VAL A 73 -5.20 -12.83 -8.41
CA VAL A 73 -6.35 -13.29 -7.62
C VAL A 73 -5.92 -14.27 -6.52
N GLU A 74 -4.68 -14.77 -6.54
CA GLU A 74 -4.23 -15.79 -5.59
C GLU A 74 -4.23 -15.30 -4.14
N GLY A 75 -3.98 -14.01 -3.89
CA GLY A 75 -4.12 -13.43 -2.55
C GLY A 75 -5.54 -13.50 -2.00
N PHE A 76 -6.57 -13.55 -2.87
CA PHE A 76 -7.97 -13.75 -2.47
C PHE A 76 -8.33 -15.23 -2.31
N LYS A 77 -7.69 -16.13 -3.07
CA LYS A 77 -7.98 -17.57 -3.04
C LYS A 77 -7.27 -18.30 -1.91
N LYS A 78 -5.97 -18.04 -1.73
CA LYS A 78 -5.09 -18.84 -0.86
C LYS A 78 -4.86 -18.20 0.50
N SER A 79 -4.82 -16.88 0.58
CA SER A 79 -4.39 -16.18 1.79
C SER A 79 -5.31 -15.02 2.16
N LEU A 80 -6.62 -15.13 1.92
CA LEU A 80 -7.59 -14.04 2.13
C LEU A 80 -7.50 -13.44 3.54
N VAL A 81 -7.64 -14.29 4.56
CA VAL A 81 -7.63 -13.87 5.98
C VAL A 81 -6.26 -13.32 6.36
N ASN A 82 -5.19 -14.05 6.04
CA ASN A 82 -3.82 -13.65 6.35
C ASN A 82 -3.46 -12.31 5.70
N SER A 83 -3.83 -12.12 4.43
CA SER A 83 -3.61 -10.88 3.68
C SER A 83 -4.35 -9.70 4.28
N ILE A 84 -5.64 -9.86 4.63
CA ILE A 84 -6.43 -8.77 5.23
C ILE A 84 -5.89 -8.41 6.61
N VAL A 85 -5.75 -9.39 7.49
CA VAL A 85 -5.38 -9.15 8.88
C VAL A 85 -3.96 -8.61 8.98
N ALA A 86 -3.00 -9.17 8.21
CA ALA A 86 -1.62 -8.68 8.23
C ALA A 86 -1.53 -7.21 7.79
N HIS A 87 -2.20 -6.81 6.70
CA HIS A 87 -2.10 -5.43 6.21
C HIS A 87 -2.82 -4.43 7.13
N ILE A 88 -3.92 -4.83 7.78
CA ILE A 88 -4.55 -4.02 8.84
C ILE A 88 -3.58 -3.81 10.01
N LEU A 89 -2.95 -4.89 10.50
CA LEU A 89 -1.99 -4.82 11.61
C LEU A 89 -0.74 -4.01 11.25
N VAL A 90 -0.18 -4.19 10.05
CA VAL A 90 0.94 -3.38 9.55
C VAL A 90 0.56 -1.89 9.53
N GLY A 91 -0.64 -1.56 9.05
CA GLY A 91 -1.16 -0.19 9.06
C GLY A 91 -1.26 0.37 10.48
N ILE A 92 -1.89 -0.37 11.40
CA ILE A 92 -2.04 0.02 12.81
C ILE A 92 -0.67 0.20 13.47
N PHE A 93 0.24 -0.78 13.35
CA PHE A 93 1.56 -0.68 13.96
C PHE A 93 2.36 0.49 13.40
N THR A 94 2.38 0.67 12.08
CA THR A 94 3.08 1.80 11.44
C THR A 94 2.53 3.14 11.92
N PHE A 95 1.20 3.25 12.05
CA PHE A 95 0.54 4.45 12.59
C PHE A 95 0.87 4.69 14.06
N LEU A 96 0.81 3.67 14.91
CA LEU A 96 1.16 3.80 16.34
C LEU A 96 2.63 4.23 16.51
N TRP A 97 3.54 3.69 15.70
CA TRP A 97 4.95 4.09 15.73
C TRP A 97 5.17 5.51 15.21
N SER A 98 4.44 5.94 14.18
CA SER A 98 4.54 7.31 13.66
C SER A 98 3.95 8.35 14.61
N LEU A 99 2.94 7.98 15.42
CA LEU A 99 2.40 8.84 16.49
C LEU A 99 3.41 9.11 17.60
N LEU A 100 4.25 8.13 17.95
CA LEU A 100 5.31 8.34 18.94
C LEU A 100 6.37 9.30 18.39
N PHE A 101 6.94 8.98 17.23
CA PHE A 101 7.89 9.84 16.52
C PHE A 101 7.92 9.47 15.02
N ILE A 102 8.25 10.43 14.17
CA ILE A 102 8.32 10.23 12.71
C ILE A 102 9.37 9.16 12.33
N ILE A 103 10.56 9.24 12.94
CA ILE A 103 11.70 8.35 12.64
C ILE A 103 11.38 6.86 12.87
N PRO A 104 10.92 6.42 14.06
CA PRO A 104 10.55 5.02 14.28
C PRO A 104 9.39 4.56 13.40
N GLY A 105 8.44 5.45 13.05
CA GLY A 105 7.41 5.17 12.05
C GLY A 105 8.00 4.76 10.70
N ILE A 106 8.96 5.54 10.19
CA ILE A 106 9.67 5.24 8.92
C ILE A 106 10.44 3.91 9.04
N ILE A 107 11.15 3.69 10.13
CA ILE A 107 11.91 2.43 10.35
C ILE A 107 10.96 1.21 10.31
N LYS A 108 9.78 1.33 10.91
CA LYS A 108 8.79 0.25 10.96
C LYS A 108 8.08 0.05 9.64
N PHE A 109 7.79 1.11 8.89
CA PHE A 109 7.32 1.03 7.51
C PHE A 109 8.26 0.15 6.66
N TYR A 110 9.56 0.42 6.69
CA TYR A 110 10.54 -0.43 5.99
C TYR A 110 10.63 -1.84 6.58
N ALA A 111 10.50 -1.99 7.91
CA ALA A 111 10.54 -3.30 8.55
C ALA A 111 9.37 -4.21 8.13
N TYR A 112 8.24 -3.66 7.70
CA TYR A 112 7.06 -4.41 7.29
C TYR A 112 6.89 -4.54 5.78
N SER A 113 7.79 -3.94 5.00
CA SER A 113 7.66 -3.82 3.54
C SER A 113 7.65 -5.15 2.78
N MET A 114 8.15 -6.23 3.37
CA MET A 114 8.23 -7.55 2.73
C MET A 114 7.05 -8.48 3.06
N THR A 115 6.09 -8.03 3.87
CA THR A 115 5.02 -8.88 4.39
C THR A 115 4.17 -9.49 3.27
N SER A 116 3.85 -8.72 2.22
CA SER A 116 3.04 -9.22 1.10
C SER A 116 3.75 -10.32 0.29
N PHE A 117 5.07 -10.18 0.12
CA PHE A 117 5.89 -11.18 -0.58
C PHE A 117 6.03 -12.47 0.22
N ILE A 118 6.18 -12.37 1.55
CA ILE A 118 6.22 -13.53 2.44
C ILE A 118 4.91 -14.29 2.43
N ILE A 119 3.77 -13.61 2.49
CA ILE A 119 2.45 -14.26 2.41
C ILE A 119 2.25 -14.89 1.03
N ALA A 120 2.80 -14.30 -0.03
CA ALA A 120 2.76 -14.91 -1.35
C ALA A 120 3.61 -16.20 -1.41
N ASP A 121 4.80 -16.22 -0.82
CA ASP A 121 5.62 -17.43 -0.74
C ASP A 121 5.02 -18.52 0.15
N GLU A 122 4.46 -18.14 1.29
CA GLU A 122 3.90 -19.02 2.30
C GLU A 122 2.44 -18.61 2.61
N PRO A 123 1.46 -18.99 1.77
CA PRO A 123 0.08 -18.52 1.90
C PRO A 123 -0.61 -18.88 3.22
N GLU A 124 -0.22 -20.02 3.80
CA GLU A 124 -0.75 -20.54 5.06
C GLU A 124 -0.06 -19.95 6.30
N ILE A 125 0.93 -19.07 6.13
CA ILE A 125 1.63 -18.45 7.26
C ILE A 125 0.67 -17.60 8.10
N ASP A 126 0.79 -17.68 9.42
CA ASP A 126 0.03 -16.80 10.30
C ASP A 126 0.37 -15.32 10.02
N PHE A 127 -0.64 -14.45 10.04
CA PHE A 127 -0.49 -13.03 9.73
C PHE A 127 0.54 -12.32 10.62
N MET A 128 0.65 -12.69 11.90
CA MET A 128 1.63 -12.09 12.81
C MET A 128 3.03 -12.64 12.54
N GLU A 129 3.11 -13.92 12.19
CA GLU A 129 4.36 -14.53 11.80
C GLU A 129 4.92 -13.95 10.49
N ALA A 130 4.08 -13.68 9.49
CA ALA A 130 4.49 -12.96 8.26
C ALA A 130 5.11 -11.60 8.58
N ILE A 131 4.47 -10.83 9.45
CA ILE A 131 4.96 -9.52 9.89
C ILE A 131 6.30 -9.65 10.62
N ARG A 132 6.42 -10.63 11.54
CA ARG A 132 7.66 -10.89 12.28
C ARG A 132 8.79 -11.29 11.34
N LYS A 133 8.52 -12.19 10.39
CA LYS A 133 9.49 -12.65 9.39
C LYS A 133 9.95 -11.50 8.50
N SER A 134 9.04 -10.62 8.08
CA SER A 134 9.36 -9.38 7.37
C SER A 134 10.31 -8.48 8.17
N GLN A 135 10.03 -8.28 9.46
CA GLN A 135 10.90 -7.48 10.33
C GLN A 135 12.30 -8.06 10.49
N GLU A 136 12.40 -9.38 10.64
CA GLU A 136 13.64 -10.13 10.79
C GLU A 136 14.47 -10.09 9.52
N MET A 137 13.86 -10.42 8.38
CA MET A 137 14.51 -10.37 7.06
C MET A 137 14.96 -8.95 6.69
N MET A 138 14.24 -7.91 7.13
CA MET A 138 14.64 -6.52 6.91
C MET A 138 15.72 -6.03 7.90
N ARG A 139 16.19 -6.81 8.88
CA ARG A 139 17.31 -6.39 9.75
C ARG A 139 18.58 -6.24 8.91
N GLY A 140 19.23 -5.07 8.99
CA GLY A 140 20.39 -4.74 8.16
C GLY A 140 20.07 -4.32 6.71
N HIS A 141 18.83 -4.49 6.22
CA HIS A 141 18.48 -4.21 4.83
C HIS A 141 17.56 -2.99 4.60
N LYS A 142 17.01 -2.39 5.67
CA LYS A 142 16.16 -1.17 5.58
C LYS A 142 16.81 -0.03 4.80
N PHE A 143 18.09 0.24 5.07
CA PHE A 143 18.81 1.30 4.38
C PHE A 143 19.12 0.95 2.92
N ARG A 144 19.27 -0.34 2.59
CA ARG A 144 19.42 -0.79 1.20
C ARG A 144 18.13 -0.50 0.42
N LEU A 145 16.97 -0.82 1.00
CA LEU A 145 15.67 -0.50 0.38
C LEU A 145 15.43 1.00 0.26
N PHE A 146 15.77 1.78 1.29
CA PHE A 146 15.71 3.24 1.23
C PHE A 146 16.53 3.81 0.07
N LYS A 147 17.78 3.34 -0.11
CA LYS A 147 18.63 3.76 -1.23
C LYS A 147 18.05 3.36 -2.58
N LEU A 148 17.47 2.16 -2.69
CA LEU A 148 16.76 1.72 -3.90
C LEU A 148 15.63 2.69 -4.21
N GLN A 149 14.76 3.00 -3.25
CA GLN A 149 13.67 3.96 -3.47
C GLN A 149 14.17 5.36 -3.82
N LEU A 150 15.27 5.79 -3.19
CA LEU A 150 15.89 7.08 -3.49
C LEU A 150 16.42 7.16 -4.92
N SER A 151 16.92 6.07 -5.52
CA SER A 151 17.32 6.08 -6.94
C SER A 151 16.16 6.29 -7.90
N PHE A 152 14.92 6.04 -7.47
CA PHE A 152 13.72 6.31 -8.27
C PHE A 152 13.17 7.74 -8.11
N ILE A 153 13.66 8.54 -7.15
CA ILE A 153 13.10 9.88 -6.90
C ILE A 153 13.18 10.78 -8.14
N GLY A 154 14.29 10.71 -8.88
CA GLY A 154 14.48 11.46 -10.12
C GLY A 154 13.47 11.05 -11.20
N TRP A 155 13.23 9.75 -11.34
CA TRP A 155 12.24 9.21 -12.28
C TRP A 155 10.81 9.62 -11.91
N PHE A 156 10.47 9.62 -10.63
CA PHE A 156 9.16 10.11 -10.17
C PHE A 156 8.99 11.62 -10.40
N ILE A 157 10.03 12.42 -10.19
CA ILE A 157 10.00 13.86 -10.48
C ILE A 157 9.82 14.10 -11.99
N LEU A 158 10.60 13.41 -12.84
CA LEU A 158 10.46 13.50 -14.30
C LEU A 158 9.06 13.07 -14.75
N GLY A 159 8.54 11.97 -14.19
CA GLY A 159 7.19 11.51 -14.51
C GLY A 159 6.10 12.50 -14.09
N ALA A 160 6.27 13.18 -12.96
CA ALA A 160 5.35 14.23 -12.50
C ALA A 160 5.40 15.47 -13.42
N LEU A 161 6.59 15.88 -13.86
CA LEU A 161 6.76 17.00 -14.80
C LEU A 161 6.16 16.69 -16.18
N ALA A 162 6.10 15.43 -16.58
CA ALA A 162 5.41 14.96 -17.79
C ALA A 162 3.88 14.83 -17.61
N PHE A 163 3.24 15.77 -16.89
CA PHE A 163 1.81 15.75 -16.57
C PHE A 163 1.32 14.45 -15.90
N GLY A 164 2.20 13.73 -15.20
CA GLY A 164 1.89 12.46 -14.55
C GLY A 164 1.90 11.24 -15.48
N ILE A 165 2.03 11.40 -16.80
CA ILE A 165 2.05 10.27 -17.75
C ILE A 165 3.28 9.38 -17.52
N GLY A 166 4.44 9.99 -17.23
CA GLY A 166 5.65 9.22 -16.96
C GLY A 166 5.55 8.35 -15.71
N LEU A 167 4.67 8.67 -14.74
CA LEU A 167 4.47 7.86 -13.54
C LEU A 167 3.91 6.47 -13.86
N PHE A 168 3.10 6.34 -14.92
CA PHE A 168 2.56 5.04 -15.35
C PHE A 168 3.65 4.08 -15.83
N PHE A 169 4.77 4.59 -16.35
CA PHE A 169 5.91 3.78 -16.80
C PHE A 169 6.90 3.52 -15.67
N VAL A 170 7.10 4.51 -14.78
CA VAL A 170 8.04 4.40 -13.65
C VAL A 170 7.51 3.44 -12.60
N TYR A 171 6.20 3.43 -12.34
CA TYR A 171 5.62 2.65 -11.25
C TYR A 171 5.76 1.11 -11.42
N PRO A 172 5.47 0.50 -12.58
CA PRO A 172 5.74 -0.93 -12.79
C PRO A 172 7.20 -1.30 -12.63
N TYR A 173 8.11 -0.46 -13.14
CA TYR A 173 9.55 -0.66 -13.00
C TYR A 173 9.99 -0.60 -11.51
N TYR A 174 9.48 0.38 -10.77
CA TYR A 174 9.68 0.50 -9.33
C TYR A 174 9.18 -0.72 -8.55
N GLN A 175 8.00 -1.22 -8.89
CA GLN A 175 7.41 -2.40 -8.24
C GLN A 175 8.20 -3.69 -8.52
N LEU A 176 8.69 -3.87 -9.75
CA LEU A 176 9.53 -5.01 -10.10
C LEU A 176 10.90 -4.93 -9.38
N ALA A 177 11.46 -3.74 -9.20
CA ALA A 177 12.67 -3.55 -8.41
C ALA A 177 12.48 -3.96 -6.94
N HIS A 178 11.31 -3.69 -6.37
CA HIS A 178 10.93 -4.14 -5.03
C HIS A 178 10.84 -5.67 -4.92
N ALA A 179 10.27 -6.34 -5.93
CA ALA A 179 10.23 -7.81 -5.98
C ALA A 179 11.64 -8.41 -6.08
N ASN A 180 12.49 -7.88 -6.96
CA ASN A 180 13.89 -8.30 -7.06
C ASN A 180 14.67 -8.07 -5.76
N PHE A 181 14.41 -6.96 -5.06
CA PHE A 181 14.99 -6.71 -3.74
C PHE A 181 14.57 -7.78 -2.71
N TYR A 182 13.30 -8.19 -2.73
CA TYR A 182 12.81 -9.27 -1.89
C TYR A 182 13.52 -10.60 -2.19
N LEU A 183 13.66 -10.97 -3.47
CA LEU A 183 14.35 -12.21 -3.88
C LEU A 183 15.82 -12.21 -3.45
N ASP A 184 16.52 -11.08 -3.59
CA ASP A 184 17.90 -10.91 -3.14
C ASP A 184 18.07 -11.17 -1.64
N ILE A 185 17.23 -10.57 -0.80
CA ILE A 185 17.32 -10.74 0.67
C ILE A 185 16.78 -12.09 1.15
N ARG A 186 15.89 -12.73 0.39
CA ARG A 186 15.39 -14.10 0.65
C ARG A 186 16.49 -15.14 0.45
N GLY A 187 17.49 -14.85 -0.38
CA GLY A 187 18.60 -15.75 -0.68
C GLY A 187 18.49 -16.47 -2.03
N ASP A 188 17.44 -16.19 -2.80
CA ASP A 188 17.35 -16.63 -4.20
C ASP A 188 18.15 -15.67 -5.06
N LYS A 189 19.47 -15.85 -5.06
CA LYS A 189 20.33 -15.14 -6.01
C LYS A 189 19.87 -15.51 -7.42
N PRO A 190 19.36 -14.56 -8.24
CA PRO A 190 19.32 -14.80 -9.67
C PRO A 190 20.77 -15.04 -10.09
N LYS A 191 21.01 -16.16 -10.78
CA LYS A 191 22.34 -16.67 -11.20
C LYS A 191 23.10 -15.72 -12.16
N LYS A 192 22.65 -14.49 -12.35
CA LYS A 192 23.04 -13.57 -13.44
C LYS A 192 23.18 -12.09 -13.08
N LEU A 193 23.16 -11.69 -11.80
CA LEU A 193 23.48 -10.29 -11.42
C LEU A 193 24.97 -10.10 -11.08
N GLU A 194 25.86 -10.76 -11.82
CA GLU A 194 27.22 -10.28 -12.01
C GLU A 194 27.15 -9.10 -12.99
N ILE A 195 26.80 -7.93 -12.48
CA ILE A 195 27.05 -6.69 -13.20
C ILE A 195 28.55 -6.46 -13.05
N GLU A 196 29.32 -6.84 -14.08
CA GLU A 196 30.68 -6.36 -14.28
C GLU A 196 30.67 -4.83 -14.16
N TYR A 197 31.44 -4.32 -13.20
CA TYR A 197 31.80 -2.91 -13.11
C TYR A 197 33.09 -2.67 -13.88
#